data_AF-A0A4S1DR97-F1
#
_entry.id   AF-A0A4S1DR97-F1
#
_cell.length_a   1.000
_cell.length_b   1.000
_cell.length_c   1.000
_cell.angle_alpha   90.00
_cell.angle_beta   90.00
_cell.angle_gamma   90.00
#
_symmetry.space_group_name_H-M   'P 1'
#
loop_
_entity.id
_entity.type
_entity.pdbx_description
1 polymer ?
#
loop_
_entity_poly.entity_id
_entity_poly.type
_entity_poly.pdbx_seq_one_letter_code
_entity_poly.pdbx_strand_id
1 'polypeptide(L)'
;MKTALKSIFLLIISVSCFSQNSGKETLNLVFYDNCSNKIIEPEFEVLTMTELNYDYITVYKESGDWVAQYSTSIKTKNDTIRIPKILFAGGNELHSKRWAYFNCDKICDGKETDFYANGNKRTEGTYENGKPIEIKEYRQNGKLRAQYFYDNLTLDYKKVDYYNENGDLDEYQIYKNRKKKTIIKTFDKNGELTETEIVKIYIERNK
;
A
#
# COMPACT_ATOMS: atom_id res chain seq x y z
N MET A 1 -9.01 -30.26 -1.51
CA MET A 1 -8.43 -29.28 -2.45
C MET A 1 -8.97 -27.91 -2.09
N LYS A 2 -8.21 -27.12 -1.32
CA LYS A 2 -8.50 -25.70 -1.07
C LYS A 2 -7.57 -24.90 -1.97
N THR A 3 -8.13 -24.13 -2.88
CA THR A 3 -7.41 -23.19 -3.74
C THR A 3 -6.89 -22.05 -2.88
N ALA A 4 -5.59 -22.07 -2.58
CA ALA A 4 -4.90 -20.93 -2.01
C ALA A 4 -4.76 -19.88 -3.13
N LEU A 5 -5.51 -18.78 -3.01
CA LEU A 5 -5.40 -17.64 -3.90
C LEU A 5 -4.09 -16.93 -3.58
N LYS A 6 -3.00 -17.33 -4.26
CA LYS A 6 -1.69 -16.68 -4.16
C LYS A 6 -1.78 -15.32 -4.84
N SER A 7 -2.01 -14.25 -4.07
CA SER A 7 -1.79 -12.89 -4.54
C SER A 7 -0.28 -12.63 -4.63
N ILE A 8 0.29 -12.96 -5.78
CA ILE A 8 1.64 -12.53 -6.17
C ILE A 8 1.55 -11.04 -6.52
N PHE A 9 2.02 -10.19 -5.61
CA PHE A 9 2.18 -8.76 -5.89
C PHE A 9 3.49 -8.59 -6.70
N LEU A 10 3.40 -8.78 -8.02
CA LEU A 10 4.50 -8.51 -8.93
C LEU A 10 4.52 -6.99 -9.21
N LEU A 11 5.45 -6.28 -8.57
CA LEU A 11 5.72 -4.87 -8.87
C LEU A 11 6.48 -4.79 -10.21
N ILE A 12 5.74 -4.75 -11.32
CA ILE A 12 6.31 -4.45 -12.64
C ILE A 12 6.28 -2.94 -12.81
N ILE A 13 7.44 -2.31 -12.63
CA ILE A 13 7.67 -0.92 -13.05
C ILE A 13 7.97 -0.98 -14.54
N SER A 14 6.93 -0.87 -15.37
CA SER A 14 7.08 -0.52 -16.78
C SER A 14 6.68 0.94 -16.95
N VAL A 15 7.68 1.80 -17.05
CA VAL A 15 7.52 3.17 -17.51
C VAL A 15 7.07 3.12 -18.97
N SER A 16 5.80 3.43 -19.21
CA SER A 16 5.33 3.84 -20.52
C SER A 16 4.45 5.06 -20.33
N CYS A 17 5.04 6.25 -20.54
CA CYS A 17 4.28 7.39 -21.00
C CYS A 17 3.43 6.95 -22.18
N PHE A 18 2.12 7.09 -22.10
CA PHE A 18 1.24 7.65 -23.12
C PHE A 18 -0.20 7.50 -22.61
N SER A 19 -0.85 8.66 -22.47
CA SER A 19 -2.29 8.85 -22.36
C SER A 19 -3.06 7.77 -23.14
N GLN A 20 -3.71 6.85 -22.44
CA GLN A 20 -4.71 5.96 -23.01
C GLN A 20 -6.09 6.35 -22.45
N ASN A 21 -6.65 7.41 -23.02
CA ASN A 21 -8.09 7.57 -23.07
C ASN A 21 -8.62 6.58 -24.13
N SER A 22 -8.78 5.31 -23.76
CA SER A 22 -9.36 4.29 -24.62
C SER A 22 -10.55 3.61 -23.94
N GLY A 23 -11.75 4.10 -24.27
CA GLY A 23 -12.97 3.29 -24.34
C GLY A 23 -13.47 2.61 -23.06
N LYS A 24 -13.35 3.22 -21.89
CA LYS A 24 -14.02 2.73 -20.66
C LYS A 24 -15.35 3.48 -20.47
N GLU A 25 -16.41 2.77 -20.11
CA GLU A 25 -17.63 3.37 -19.55
C GLU A 25 -17.22 4.48 -18.58
N THR A 26 -17.78 5.68 -18.75
CA THR A 26 -17.34 6.86 -18.03
C THR A 26 -17.44 6.61 -16.52
N LEU A 27 -16.29 6.41 -15.90
CA LEU A 27 -16.16 6.36 -14.45
C LEU A 27 -16.51 7.75 -13.92
N ASN A 28 -17.54 7.84 -13.09
CA ASN A 28 -17.95 9.08 -12.44
C ASN A 28 -17.42 9.07 -11.01
N LEU A 29 -16.12 9.32 -10.88
CA LEU A 29 -15.42 9.29 -9.59
C LEU A 29 -15.31 10.70 -9.02
N VAL A 30 -15.60 10.82 -7.72
CA VAL A 30 -15.36 12.06 -6.97
C VAL A 30 -14.18 11.81 -6.03
N PHE A 31 -13.14 12.64 -6.13
CA PHE A 31 -11.99 12.54 -5.24
C PHE A 31 -12.08 13.57 -4.13
N TYR A 32 -12.15 13.12 -2.88
CA TYR A 32 -12.19 13.97 -1.71
C TYR A 32 -10.88 13.86 -0.94
N ASP A 33 -10.15 14.97 -0.82
CA ASP A 33 -8.88 15.04 -0.10
C ASP A 33 -9.11 15.35 1.38
N ASN A 34 -8.82 14.39 2.26
CA ASN A 34 -9.00 14.58 3.72
C ASN A 34 -8.03 15.61 4.31
N CYS A 35 -6.97 15.99 3.60
CA CYS A 35 -6.05 17.03 4.06
C CYS A 35 -6.64 18.43 3.87
N SER A 36 -7.11 18.72 2.66
CA SER A 36 -7.68 20.03 2.32
C SER A 36 -9.19 20.14 2.62
N ASN A 37 -9.87 19.02 2.90
CA ASN A 37 -11.32 18.90 3.03
C ASN A 37 -12.09 19.36 1.77
N LYS A 38 -11.50 19.17 0.60
CA LYS A 38 -12.04 19.62 -0.70
C LYS A 38 -12.14 18.47 -1.68
N ILE A 39 -13.02 18.65 -2.65
CA ILE A 39 -13.00 17.84 -3.87
C ILE A 39 -11.83 18.32 -4.73
N ILE A 40 -11.06 17.37 -5.27
CA ILE A 40 -9.91 17.64 -6.13
C ILE A 40 -9.99 16.81 -7.41
N GLU A 41 -9.14 17.12 -8.39
CA GLU A 41 -9.02 16.41 -9.66
C GLU A 41 -7.59 15.88 -9.82
N PRO A 42 -7.25 14.76 -9.14
CA PRO A 42 -5.90 14.19 -9.18
C PRO A 42 -5.69 13.34 -10.44
N GLU A 43 -4.44 13.05 -10.76
CA GLU A 43 -4.11 11.98 -11.70
C GLU A 43 -4.39 10.61 -11.07
N PHE A 44 -4.83 9.65 -11.87
CA PHE A 44 -5.09 8.30 -11.39
C PHE A 44 -4.97 7.25 -12.50
N GLU A 45 -4.73 6.02 -12.08
CA GLU A 45 -4.71 4.83 -12.94
C GLU A 45 -5.71 3.80 -12.41
N VAL A 46 -6.43 3.14 -13.32
CA VAL A 46 -7.40 2.08 -12.97
C VAL A 46 -6.98 0.76 -13.61
N LEU A 47 -6.64 -0.19 -12.76
CA LEU A 47 -6.44 -1.59 -13.11
C LEU A 47 -7.75 -2.37 -12.93
N THR A 48 -8.30 -2.87 -14.03
CA THR A 48 -9.55 -3.66 -13.98
C THR A 48 -9.23 -5.13 -13.72
N MET A 49 -9.79 -5.70 -12.65
CA MET A 49 -9.64 -7.13 -12.32
C MET A 49 -10.92 -7.88 -12.69
N THR A 50 -11.02 -8.28 -13.96
CA THR A 50 -12.19 -9.00 -14.53
C THR A 50 -12.55 -10.26 -13.76
N GLU A 51 -11.58 -10.97 -13.18
CA GLU A 51 -11.81 -12.22 -12.45
C GLU A 51 -12.35 -12.02 -11.02
N LEU A 52 -12.14 -10.85 -10.41
CA LEU A 52 -12.49 -10.60 -9.01
C LEU A 52 -13.64 -9.60 -8.82
N ASN A 53 -14.21 -9.11 -9.94
CA ASN A 53 -15.34 -8.18 -9.96
C ASN A 53 -15.14 -6.90 -9.11
N TYR A 54 -13.89 -6.43 -9.02
CA TYR A 54 -13.57 -5.11 -8.51
C TYR A 54 -12.46 -4.48 -9.36
N ASP A 55 -12.47 -3.16 -9.45
CA ASP A 55 -11.38 -2.41 -10.05
C ASP A 55 -10.45 -1.91 -8.96
N TYR A 56 -9.17 -1.75 -9.27
CA TYR A 56 -8.19 -1.16 -8.38
C TYR A 56 -7.77 0.20 -8.95
N ILE A 57 -7.90 1.24 -8.14
CA ILE A 57 -7.47 2.58 -8.51
C ILE A 57 -6.24 2.97 -7.71
N THR A 58 -5.27 3.59 -8.37
CA THR A 58 -4.18 4.32 -7.75
C THR A 58 -4.31 5.79 -8.09
N VAL A 59 -4.38 6.63 -7.08
CA VAL A 59 -4.46 8.09 -7.17
C VAL A 59 -3.09 8.67 -6.85
N TYR A 60 -2.64 9.61 -7.68
CA TYR A 60 -1.38 10.32 -7.53
C TYR A 60 -1.63 11.78 -7.16
N LYS A 61 -0.93 12.26 -6.13
CA LYS A 61 -1.02 13.64 -5.66
C LYS A 61 0.37 14.24 -5.61
N GLU A 62 0.60 15.23 -6.45
CA GLU A 62 1.84 15.99 -6.45
C GLU A 62 1.86 17.02 -5.32
N SER A 63 3.00 17.16 -4.67
CA SER A 63 3.26 18.18 -3.65
C SER A 63 4.74 18.58 -3.69
N GLY A 64 5.05 19.62 -4.46
CA GLY A 64 6.44 20.02 -4.72
C GLY A 64 7.19 18.90 -5.46
N ASP A 65 8.33 18.50 -4.95
CA ASP A 65 9.16 17.44 -5.54
C ASP A 65 8.71 16.02 -5.16
N TRP A 66 7.53 15.85 -4.57
CA TRP A 66 7.01 14.56 -4.11
C TRP A 66 5.74 14.18 -4.85
N VAL A 67 5.61 12.89 -5.16
CA VAL A 67 4.39 12.28 -5.68
C VAL A 67 3.89 11.28 -4.66
N ALA A 68 2.81 11.62 -3.98
CA ALA A 68 2.12 10.76 -3.03
C ALA A 68 1.16 9.83 -3.78
N GLN A 69 1.12 8.56 -3.37
CA GLN A 69 0.24 7.55 -3.98
C GLN A 69 -0.76 7.01 -2.97
N TYR A 70 -2.00 6.86 -3.40
CA TYR A 70 -3.05 6.18 -2.66
C TYR A 70 -3.76 5.16 -3.55
N SER A 71 -3.75 3.90 -3.14
CA SER A 71 -4.46 2.86 -3.86
C SER A 71 -5.63 2.27 -3.06
N THR A 72 -6.72 1.96 -3.75
CA THR A 72 -7.91 1.32 -3.16
C THR A 72 -8.70 0.55 -4.20
N SER A 73 -9.56 -0.36 -3.76
CA SER A 73 -10.54 -0.99 -4.64
C SER A 73 -11.73 -0.06 -4.88
N ILE A 74 -12.23 -0.02 -6.12
CA ILE A 74 -13.49 0.58 -6.53
C ILE A 74 -14.53 -0.53 -6.69
N LYS A 75 -15.70 -0.34 -6.07
CA LYS A 75 -16.81 -1.30 -6.18
C LYS A 75 -17.79 -0.95 -7.29
N THR A 76 -17.94 0.34 -7.60
CA THR A 76 -18.94 0.87 -8.53
C THR A 76 -18.33 1.96 -9.40
N LYS A 77 -18.85 2.13 -10.62
CA LYS A 77 -18.40 3.19 -11.53
C LYS A 77 -18.66 4.61 -11.00
N ASN A 78 -19.60 4.73 -10.06
CA ASN A 78 -19.87 5.95 -9.32
C ASN A 78 -19.39 5.71 -7.88
N ASP A 79 -18.30 6.33 -7.48
CA ASP A 79 -17.75 6.18 -6.13
C ASP A 79 -17.07 7.48 -5.67
N THR A 80 -17.01 7.70 -4.36
CA THR A 80 -16.26 8.80 -3.76
C THR A 80 -14.98 8.27 -3.16
N ILE A 81 -13.86 8.53 -3.82
CA ILE A 81 -12.54 8.13 -3.37
C ILE A 81 -12.03 9.14 -2.35
N ARG A 82 -12.06 8.75 -1.07
CA ARG A 82 -11.53 9.57 0.04
C ARG A 82 -10.04 9.30 0.20
N ILE A 83 -9.23 10.28 -0.21
CA ILE A 83 -7.78 10.22 -0.11
C ILE A 83 -7.41 10.43 1.36
N PRO A 84 -6.70 9.48 1.99
CA PRO A 84 -6.31 9.57 3.40
C PRO A 84 -5.26 10.64 3.63
N LYS A 85 -5.03 10.98 4.90
CA LYS A 85 -3.99 11.94 5.26
C LYS A 85 -2.58 11.37 5.20
N ILE A 86 -2.41 10.13 5.65
CA ILE A 86 -1.10 9.47 5.65
C ILE A 86 -0.89 8.77 4.31
N LEU A 87 0.11 9.23 3.55
CA LEU A 87 0.43 8.72 2.22
C LEU A 87 1.92 8.39 2.10
N PHE A 88 2.21 7.33 1.35
CA PHE A 88 3.56 7.05 0.87
C PHE A 88 3.84 7.92 -0.35
N ALA A 89 4.99 8.57 -0.39
CA ALA A 89 5.40 9.41 -1.51
C ALA A 89 6.82 9.06 -1.99
N GLY A 90 7.02 9.10 -3.30
CA GLY A 90 8.33 9.05 -3.96
C GLY A 90 8.75 10.43 -4.45
N GLY A 91 10.05 10.64 -4.70
CA GLY A 91 10.49 11.85 -5.39
C GLY A 91 9.99 11.89 -6.84
N ASN A 92 9.63 13.07 -7.34
CA ASN A 92 9.12 13.27 -8.71
C ASN A 92 10.24 13.19 -9.78
N GLU A 93 11.50 13.16 -9.37
CA GLU A 93 12.62 12.98 -10.30
C GLU A 93 12.69 11.56 -10.88
N LEU A 94 13.12 11.47 -12.14
CA LEU A 94 13.32 10.19 -12.81
C LEU A 94 14.31 9.32 -12.02
N HIS A 95 13.90 8.07 -11.74
CA HIS A 95 14.65 7.11 -10.92
C HIS A 95 14.93 7.57 -9.49
N SER A 96 14.03 8.38 -8.90
CA SER A 96 14.14 8.77 -7.50
C SER A 96 14.31 7.55 -6.60
N LYS A 97 15.28 7.65 -5.69
CA LYS A 97 15.44 6.73 -4.56
C LYS A 97 14.88 7.33 -3.27
N ARG A 98 14.40 8.57 -3.33
CA ARG A 98 13.80 9.26 -2.20
C ARG A 98 12.38 8.77 -2.06
N TRP A 99 12.02 8.48 -0.83
CA TRP A 99 10.65 8.13 -0.45
C TRP A 99 10.42 8.54 1.00
N ALA A 100 9.20 8.85 1.37
CA ALA A 100 8.81 9.13 2.74
C ALA A 100 7.30 8.96 2.91
N TYR A 101 6.87 8.72 4.14
CA TYR A 101 5.49 8.88 4.54
C TYR A 101 5.24 10.32 4.94
N PHE A 102 4.14 10.86 4.47
CA PHE A 102 3.65 12.19 4.81
C PHE A 102 2.29 12.09 5.48
N ASN A 103 2.06 12.89 6.52
CA ASN A 103 0.73 13.22 7.02
C ASN A 103 0.36 14.58 6.41
N CYS A 104 -0.44 14.53 5.34
CA CYS A 104 -0.69 15.66 4.45
C CYS A 104 0.61 16.22 3.87
N ASP A 105 0.96 17.46 4.22
CA ASP A 105 2.15 18.13 3.68
C ASP A 105 3.36 18.02 4.62
N LYS A 106 3.21 17.30 5.74
CA LYS A 106 4.26 17.13 6.76
C LYS A 106 4.84 15.74 6.69
N ILE A 107 6.16 15.64 6.70
CA ILE A 107 6.87 14.37 6.86
C ILE A 107 6.45 13.75 8.21
N CYS A 108 6.03 12.49 8.20
CA CYS A 108 5.64 11.78 9.43
C CYS A 108 6.83 11.66 10.38
N ASP A 109 6.64 11.98 11.65
CA ASP A 109 7.67 11.79 12.67
C ASP A 109 7.04 11.42 14.02
N GLY A 110 7.54 10.37 14.65
CA GLY A 110 6.90 9.77 15.81
C GLY A 110 5.61 9.02 15.46
N LYS A 111 4.63 9.06 16.36
CA LYS A 111 3.38 8.31 16.22
C LYS A 111 2.33 9.13 15.46
N GLU A 112 1.88 8.62 14.33
CA GLU A 112 0.89 9.25 13.45
C GLU A 112 -0.33 8.33 13.26
N THR A 113 -1.50 8.92 13.05
CA THR A 113 -2.75 8.15 12.86
C THR A 113 -3.66 8.81 11.83
N ASP A 114 -4.22 7.99 10.95
CA ASP A 114 -5.25 8.36 9.99
C ASP A 114 -6.53 7.55 10.20
N PHE A 115 -7.65 8.08 9.75
CA PHE A 115 -8.99 7.59 10.09
C PHE A 115 -9.84 7.39 8.84
N TYR A 116 -10.72 6.40 8.91
CA TYR A 116 -11.83 6.28 7.98
C TYR A 116 -12.87 7.37 8.22
N ALA A 117 -13.76 7.58 7.25
CA ALA A 117 -14.84 8.55 7.36
C ALA A 117 -15.81 8.27 8.53
N ASN A 118 -15.88 7.02 9.00
CA ASN A 118 -16.68 6.64 10.17
C ASN A 118 -15.98 6.91 11.52
N GLY A 119 -14.78 7.50 11.51
CA GLY A 119 -14.01 7.83 12.71
C GLY A 119 -13.17 6.67 13.28
N ASN A 120 -13.30 5.45 12.75
CA ASN A 120 -12.42 4.36 13.13
C ASN A 120 -11.02 4.59 12.56
N LYS A 121 -10.00 4.12 13.29
CA LYS A 121 -8.62 4.12 12.78
C LYS A 121 -8.58 3.38 11.45
N ARG A 122 -7.84 3.95 10.51
CA ARG A 122 -7.49 3.33 9.23
C ARG A 122 -6.05 2.85 9.27
N THR A 123 -5.15 3.73 9.69
CA THR A 123 -3.72 3.46 9.79
C THR A 123 -3.18 4.11 11.05
N GLU A 124 -2.32 3.41 11.79
CA GLU A 124 -1.52 3.97 12.89
C GLU A 124 -0.07 3.53 12.65
N GLY A 125 0.85 4.49 12.56
CA GLY A 125 2.25 4.19 12.30
C GLY A 125 3.18 4.91 13.27
N THR A 126 4.37 4.34 13.44
CA THR A 126 5.50 5.00 14.11
C THR A 126 6.58 5.23 13.07
N TYR A 127 7.04 6.46 12.96
CA TYR A 127 7.95 6.93 11.93
C TYR A 127 9.15 7.65 12.55
N GLU A 128 10.26 7.63 11.83
CA GLU A 128 11.41 8.51 12.08
C GLU A 128 11.75 9.20 10.77
N ASN A 129 11.59 10.52 10.71
CA ASN A 129 11.85 11.33 9.50
C ASN A 129 11.20 10.76 8.22
N GLY A 130 9.93 10.37 8.30
CA GLY A 130 9.15 9.82 7.19
C GLY A 130 9.41 8.34 6.89
N LYS A 131 10.29 7.68 7.65
CA LYS A 131 10.60 6.25 7.50
C LYS A 131 9.81 5.43 8.51
N PRO A 132 9.08 4.40 8.11
CA PRO A 132 8.29 3.60 9.04
C PRO A 132 9.19 2.68 9.86
N ILE A 133 8.86 2.57 11.14
CA ILE A 133 9.34 1.53 12.04
C ILE A 133 8.29 0.43 12.15
N GLU A 134 7.02 0.85 12.27
CA GLU A 134 5.86 0.00 12.42
C GLU A 134 4.64 0.68 11.80
N ILE A 135 3.81 -0.06 11.08
CA ILE A 135 2.52 0.40 10.57
C ILE A 135 1.44 -0.64 10.91
N LYS A 136 0.32 -0.18 11.48
CA LYS A 136 -0.89 -0.96 11.69
C LYS A 136 -1.96 -0.51 10.70
N GLU A 137 -2.59 -1.45 10.04
CA GLU A 137 -3.75 -1.21 9.19
C GLU A 137 -4.98 -1.84 9.79
N TYR A 138 -6.07 -1.09 9.80
CA TYR A 138 -7.33 -1.49 10.40
C TYR A 138 -8.38 -1.62 9.31
N ARG A 139 -9.37 -2.48 9.52
CA ARG A 139 -10.59 -2.54 8.71
C ARG A 139 -11.52 -1.40 9.09
N GLN A 140 -12.48 -1.09 8.23
CA GLN A 140 -13.51 -0.07 8.53
C GLN A 140 -14.31 -0.35 9.80
N ASN A 141 -14.45 -1.63 10.20
CA ASN A 141 -15.10 -2.02 11.46
C ASN A 141 -14.22 -1.81 12.71
N GLY A 142 -13.02 -1.25 12.56
CA GLY A 142 -12.09 -0.95 13.65
C GLY A 142 -11.17 -2.11 14.05
N LYS A 143 -11.35 -3.30 13.49
CA LYS A 143 -10.49 -4.46 13.79
C LYS A 143 -9.17 -4.37 13.05
N LEU A 144 -8.08 -4.77 13.70
CA LEU A 144 -6.77 -4.83 13.08
C LEU A 144 -6.80 -5.83 11.91
N ARG A 145 -6.23 -5.43 10.78
CA ARG A 145 -6.11 -6.24 9.55
C ARG A 145 -4.71 -6.78 9.40
N ALA A 146 -3.73 -5.90 9.53
CA ALA A 146 -2.32 -6.23 9.38
C ALA A 146 -1.45 -5.31 10.23
N GLN A 147 -0.28 -5.81 10.60
CA GLN A 147 0.74 -5.04 11.29
C GLN A 147 2.10 -5.34 10.65
N TYR A 148 2.70 -4.29 10.10
CA TYR A 148 3.94 -4.32 9.36
C TYR A 148 5.06 -3.81 10.24
N PHE A 149 6.13 -4.57 10.31
CA PHE A 149 7.34 -4.18 11.01
C PHE A 149 8.47 -4.06 10.00
N TYR A 150 9.13 -2.91 10.00
CA TYR A 150 10.15 -2.58 9.01
C TYR A 150 11.57 -2.80 9.57
N ASP A 151 12.51 -3.08 8.68
CA ASP A 151 13.92 -3.26 9.00
C ASP A 151 14.70 -1.96 8.77
N ASN A 152 15.40 -1.48 9.80
CA ASN A 152 16.35 -0.35 9.73
C ASN A 152 15.88 0.86 8.90
N LEU A 153 14.62 1.29 9.10
CA LEU A 153 14.04 2.46 8.42
C LEU A 153 13.97 2.34 6.88
N THR A 154 13.97 1.10 6.38
CA THR A 154 13.82 0.79 4.96
C THR A 154 12.36 0.40 4.63
N LEU A 155 12.07 0.11 3.37
CA LEU A 155 10.81 -0.51 2.95
C LEU A 155 10.81 -2.03 3.10
N ASP A 156 11.94 -2.62 3.52
CA ASP A 156 12.02 -4.04 3.74
C ASP A 156 11.34 -4.40 5.06
N TYR A 157 10.46 -5.40 5.03
CA TYR A 157 9.86 -5.93 6.24
C TYR A 157 10.87 -6.79 7.03
N LYS A 158 10.74 -6.78 8.35
CA LYS A 158 11.27 -7.82 9.25
C LYS A 158 10.21 -8.86 9.60
N LYS A 159 8.96 -8.41 9.76
CA LYS A 159 7.81 -9.23 10.13
C LYS A 159 6.53 -8.58 9.62
N VAL A 160 5.54 -9.40 9.25
CA VAL A 160 4.17 -8.95 9.01
C VAL A 160 3.21 -9.89 9.74
N ASP A 161 2.29 -9.33 10.52
CA ASP A 161 1.23 -10.06 11.20
C ASP A 161 -0.09 -9.83 10.47
N TYR A 162 -0.83 -10.91 10.19
CA TYR A 162 -2.13 -10.88 9.53
C TYR A 162 -3.22 -11.34 10.47
N TYR A 163 -4.32 -10.59 10.49
CA TYR A 163 -5.42 -10.80 11.43
C TYR A 163 -6.71 -11.14 10.70
N ASN A 164 -7.45 -12.12 11.21
CA ASN A 164 -8.73 -12.55 10.66
C ASN A 164 -9.85 -11.50 10.87
N GLU A 165 -11.05 -11.75 10.36
CA GLU A 165 -12.21 -10.84 10.51
C GLU A 165 -12.67 -10.61 11.96
N ASN A 166 -12.22 -11.44 12.89
CA ASN A 166 -12.46 -11.26 14.32
C ASN A 166 -11.43 -10.34 14.99
N GLY A 167 -10.29 -10.10 14.34
CA GLY A 167 -9.17 -9.34 14.89
C GLY A 167 -8.15 -10.23 15.61
N ASP A 168 -8.29 -11.55 15.51
CA ASP A 168 -7.32 -12.49 16.07
C ASP A 168 -6.21 -12.75 15.05
N LEU A 169 -4.99 -12.99 15.54
CA LEU A 169 -3.86 -13.37 14.70
C LEU A 169 -4.20 -14.67 13.95
N ASP A 170 -4.03 -14.64 12.63
CA ASP A 170 -4.29 -15.78 11.75
C ASP A 170 -2.97 -16.44 11.32
N GLU A 171 -2.05 -15.62 10.83
CA GLU A 171 -0.70 -16.03 10.45
C GLU A 171 0.27 -14.84 10.57
N TYR A 172 1.57 -15.14 10.58
CA TYR A 172 2.61 -14.13 10.47
C TYR A 172 3.76 -14.58 9.59
N GLN A 173 4.43 -13.61 8.99
CA GLN A 173 5.57 -13.82 8.11
C GLN A 173 6.83 -13.21 8.69
N ILE A 174 7.95 -13.92 8.62
CA ILE A 174 9.29 -13.43 8.97
C ILE A 174 10.12 -13.30 7.71
N TYR A 175 10.71 -12.13 7.52
CA TYR A 175 11.48 -11.78 6.34
C TYR A 175 12.97 -11.74 6.68
N LYS A 176 13.78 -12.36 5.83
CA LYS A 176 15.25 -12.32 5.91
C LYS A 176 15.82 -11.83 4.59
N ASN A 177 16.11 -10.53 4.53
CA ASN A 177 16.69 -9.88 3.36
C ASN A 177 18.20 -10.18 3.27
N ARG A 178 18.63 -10.66 2.10
CA ARG A 178 20.02 -11.02 1.82
C ARG A 178 20.40 -10.56 0.42
N LYS A 179 20.93 -9.34 0.27
CA LYS A 179 21.46 -8.73 -0.98
C LYS A 179 20.63 -8.92 -2.26
N LYS A 180 20.54 -10.14 -2.80
CA LYS A 180 19.79 -10.50 -4.03
C LYS A 180 18.63 -11.46 -3.80
N LYS A 181 18.35 -11.83 -2.54
CA LYS A 181 17.25 -12.72 -2.20
C LYS A 181 16.60 -12.32 -0.89
N THR A 182 15.29 -12.54 -0.81
CA THR A 182 14.51 -12.43 0.42
C THR A 182 13.93 -13.80 0.71
N ILE A 183 14.15 -14.28 1.93
CA ILE A 183 13.56 -15.53 2.42
C ILE A 183 12.38 -15.14 3.30
N ILE A 184 11.19 -15.59 2.93
CA ILE A 184 9.95 -15.36 3.66
C ILE A 184 9.55 -16.68 4.30
N LYS A 185 9.30 -16.67 5.60
CA LYS A 185 8.79 -17.82 6.35
C LYS A 185 7.43 -17.48 6.90
N THR A 186 6.42 -18.25 6.54
CA THR A 186 5.04 -18.09 7.02
C THR A 186 4.79 -19.07 8.14
N PHE A 187 4.19 -18.58 9.22
CA PHE A 187 3.81 -19.37 10.38
C PHE A 187 2.33 -19.17 10.66
N ASP A 188 1.65 -20.22 11.10
CA ASP A 188 0.29 -20.08 11.60
C ASP A 188 0.25 -19.34 12.95
N LYS A 189 -0.96 -19.07 13.44
CA LYS A 189 -1.18 -18.45 14.76
C LYS A 189 -0.57 -19.22 15.96
N ASN A 190 -0.26 -20.51 15.81
CA ASN A 190 0.35 -21.33 16.87
C ASN A 190 1.89 -21.30 16.80
N GLY A 191 2.46 -20.69 15.75
CA GLY A 191 3.89 -20.62 15.51
C GLY A 191 4.45 -21.82 14.73
N GLU A 192 3.60 -22.63 14.11
CA GLU A 192 4.03 -23.73 13.24
C GLU A 192 4.38 -23.18 11.85
N LEU A 193 5.56 -23.57 11.32
CA LEU A 193 6.01 -23.14 10.00
C LEU A 193 5.16 -23.80 8.91
N THR A 194 4.43 -23.01 8.14
CA THR A 194 3.53 -23.49 7.09
C THR A 194 4.13 -23.38 5.69
N GLU A 195 4.91 -22.33 5.41
CA GLU A 195 5.52 -22.09 4.10
C GLU A 195 6.90 -21.45 4.22
N THR A 196 7.76 -21.70 3.23
CA THR A 196 9.00 -20.94 3.03
C THR A 196 9.12 -20.58 1.56
N GLU A 197 9.17 -19.27 1.29
CA GLU A 197 9.34 -18.70 -0.05
C GLU A 197 10.71 -18.04 -0.18
N ILE A 198 11.31 -18.13 -1.37
CA ILE A 198 12.57 -17.47 -1.70
C ILE A 198 12.35 -16.59 -2.93
N VAL A 199 12.24 -15.28 -2.70
CA VAL A 199 12.15 -14.28 -3.76
C VAL A 199 13.55 -13.87 -4.15
N LYS A 200 13.89 -13.95 -5.45
CA LYS A 200 15.18 -13.49 -5.98
C LYS A 200 14.97 -12.19 -6.74
N ILE A 201 15.71 -11.15 -6.39
CA ILE A 201 15.71 -9.89 -7.13
C ILE A 201 16.70 -10.04 -8.28
N TYR A 202 16.18 -10.16 -9.50
CA TYR A 202 17.00 -10.10 -10.71
C TYR A 202 17.15 -8.63 -11.10
N ILE A 203 18.39 -8.14 -11.11
CA ILE A 203 18.71 -6.86 -11.74
C ILE A 203 19.11 -7.20 -13.17
N GLU A 204 18.21 -7.01 -14.12
CA GLU A 204 18.59 -7.04 -15.53
C GLU A 204 19.58 -5.90 -15.77
N ARG A 205 20.84 -6.26 -16.04
CA ARG A 205 21.83 -5.32 -16.55
C ARG A 205 21.61 -5.28 -18.06
N ASN A 206 20.91 -4.27 -18.54
CA ASN A 206 20.98 -3.90 -19.95
C ASN A 206 22.45 -3.56 -20.24
N LYS A 207 23.09 -4.39 -21.06
CA LYS A 207 24.44 -4.18 -21.58
C LYS A 207 24.39 -3.20 -22.74
#